data_AF-A0A7Y0H3E5-F1
#
_entry.id   AF-A0A7Y0H3E5-F1
#
_cell.length_a   1.000
_cell.length_b   1.000
_cell.length_c   1.000
_cell.angle_alpha   90.00
_cell.angle_beta   90.00
_cell.angle_gamma   90.00
#
_symmetry.space_group_name_H-M   'P 1'
#
loop_
_entity.id
_entity.type
_entity.pdbx_description
1 polymer ?
#
loop_
_entity_poly.entity_id
_entity_poly.type
_entity_poly.pdbx_seq_one_letter_code
_entity_poly.pdbx_strand_id
1 'polypeptide(L)'
;MTARHLTTARLLAGTESSIRPGMSTWHVAIGALAHMCSAELAQFRGQPPTVIAQRATEWVAANVKDVRVLGNLPKARMQIAAAACSYMHRFAPGLNTKYLGSEIAFDGGRIDLAWDVPDHGVIIDELKTQTWVRLDINSAMLEQTSRYKSFGVNQWGEGFCGVRLLPLRHPAEARFAPAKGPIMRLADSAVSGIPWMASL
;
A
#
# COMPACT_ATOMS: atom_id res chain seq x y z
N MET A 1 22.65 -9.19 13.08
CA MET A 1 21.62 -8.18 12.72
C MET A 1 22.30 -6.83 12.60
N THR A 2 22.69 -6.45 11.39
CA THR A 2 23.36 -5.17 11.10
C THR A 2 22.34 -4.04 11.06
N ALA A 3 22.62 -2.98 11.82
CA ALA A 3 21.78 -1.79 11.94
C ALA A 3 21.64 -1.07 10.58
N ARG A 4 20.57 -1.36 9.84
CA ARG A 4 20.06 -0.49 8.78
C ARG A 4 19.41 0.76 9.39
N HIS A 5 20.21 1.61 10.04
CA HIS A 5 19.83 3.00 10.34
C HIS A 5 20.15 3.90 9.15
N LEU A 6 19.85 3.43 7.94
CA LEU A 6 19.89 4.26 6.74
C LEU A 6 18.60 5.09 6.70
N THR A 7 18.79 6.41 6.70
CA THR A 7 17.79 7.47 6.55
C THR A 7 16.75 7.09 5.48
N THR A 8 15.70 6.36 5.88
CA THR A 8 14.78 5.70 4.93
C THR A 8 14.11 6.74 4.05
N ALA A 9 13.85 7.93 4.58
CA ALA A 9 13.29 9.05 3.83
C ALA A 9 14.16 9.55 2.65
N ARG A 10 15.50 9.51 2.76
CA ARG A 10 16.42 9.96 1.69
C ARG A 10 16.59 8.92 0.57
N LEU A 11 16.33 7.64 0.86
CA LEU A 11 16.34 6.57 -0.16
C LEU A 11 14.96 6.39 -0.81
N LEU A 12 13.88 6.77 -0.12
CA LEU A 12 12.50 6.62 -0.60
C LEU A 12 12.03 7.80 -1.44
N ALA A 13 12.51 9.01 -1.15
CA ALA A 13 12.47 10.09 -2.10
C ALA A 13 13.58 9.80 -3.12
N GLY A 14 13.22 9.26 -4.28
CA GLY A 14 14.13 9.31 -5.43
C GLY A 14 14.61 10.76 -5.66
N THR A 15 15.60 10.94 -6.55
CA THR A 15 16.05 12.27 -7.02
C THR A 15 14.90 13.28 -7.03
N GLU A 16 15.11 14.49 -6.50
CA GLU A 16 14.10 15.50 -6.11
C GLU A 16 12.90 15.73 -7.08
N SER A 17 12.98 15.25 -8.31
CA SER A 17 11.95 15.28 -9.37
C SER A 17 10.65 14.49 -9.10
N SER A 18 10.52 13.71 -8.02
CA SER A 18 9.33 12.89 -7.75
C SER A 18 8.28 13.52 -6.82
N ILE A 19 8.57 14.68 -6.23
CA ILE A 19 7.63 15.37 -5.33
C ILE A 19 6.63 16.16 -6.18
N ARG A 20 5.36 15.73 -6.18
CA ARG A 20 4.28 16.47 -6.86
C ARG A 20 4.17 17.88 -6.28
N PRO A 21 3.92 18.92 -7.11
CA PRO A 21 3.64 20.26 -6.63
C PRO A 21 2.57 20.25 -5.53
N GLY A 22 2.89 20.84 -4.37
CA GLY A 22 1.99 20.91 -3.20
C GLY A 22 2.05 19.72 -2.24
N MET A 23 2.83 18.66 -2.51
CA MET A 23 3.03 17.56 -1.58
C MET A 23 4.29 17.81 -0.73
N SER A 24 4.14 17.91 0.59
CA SER A 24 5.31 18.02 1.46
C SER A 24 6.06 16.68 1.56
N THR A 25 7.39 16.74 1.70
CA THR A 25 8.27 15.60 2.01
C THR A 25 7.75 14.76 3.18
N TRP A 26 7.10 15.41 4.14
CA TRP A 26 6.43 14.79 5.28
C TRP A 26 5.35 13.78 4.87
N HIS A 27 4.46 14.13 3.94
CA HIS A 27 3.39 13.23 3.49
C HIS A 27 3.94 12.02 2.72
N VAL A 28 4.96 12.24 1.90
CA VAL A 28 5.65 11.15 1.18
C VAL A 28 6.28 10.17 2.16
N ALA A 29 6.98 10.69 3.18
CA ALA A 29 7.59 9.86 4.22
C ALA A 29 6.56 9.05 5.02
N ILE A 30 5.43 9.66 5.40
CA ILE A 30 4.34 8.96 6.09
C ILE A 30 3.73 7.86 5.21
N GLY A 31 3.50 8.15 3.93
CA GLY A 31 3.00 7.16 2.97
C GLY A 31 3.88 5.92 2.91
N ALA A 32 5.16 6.12 2.60
CA ALA A 32 6.10 5.01 2.48
C ALA A 32 6.28 4.23 3.80
N LEU A 33 6.31 4.91 4.96
CA LEU A 33 6.35 4.24 6.26
C LEU A 33 5.08 3.46 6.56
N ALA A 34 3.91 3.90 6.10
CA ALA A 34 2.68 3.13 6.21
C ALA A 34 2.74 1.87 5.34
N HIS A 35 3.33 1.93 4.14
CA HIS A 35 3.47 0.76 3.26
C HIS A 35 4.39 -0.29 3.90
N MET A 36 5.54 0.13 4.42
CA MET A 36 6.46 -0.74 5.15
C MET A 36 5.84 -1.32 6.44
N CYS A 37 5.04 -0.53 7.16
CA CYS A 37 4.33 -1.04 8.33
C CYS A 37 3.28 -2.10 7.92
N SER A 38 2.49 -1.84 6.89
CA SER A 38 1.54 -2.81 6.32
C SER A 38 2.23 -4.10 5.86
N ALA A 39 3.41 -3.99 5.25
CA ALA A 39 4.23 -5.10 4.81
C ALA A 39 4.68 -5.99 5.99
N GLU A 40 5.16 -5.39 7.08
CA GLU A 40 5.50 -6.15 8.29
C GLU A 40 4.26 -6.82 8.89
N LEU A 41 3.13 -6.13 8.87
CA LEU A 41 1.88 -6.65 9.41
C LEU A 41 1.28 -7.79 8.59
N ALA A 42 1.67 -7.96 7.32
CA ALA A 42 1.17 -8.99 6.42
C ALA A 42 1.22 -10.41 7.02
N GLN A 43 2.23 -10.72 7.84
CA GLN A 43 2.38 -12.01 8.54
C GLN A 43 1.37 -12.22 9.67
N PHE A 44 0.78 -11.12 10.18
CA PHE A 44 -0.23 -11.13 11.24
C PHE A 44 -1.65 -10.94 10.69
N ARG A 45 -1.87 -10.95 9.36
CA ARG A 45 -3.23 -10.93 8.80
C ARG A 45 -4.06 -12.08 9.39
N GLY A 46 -5.37 -11.86 9.58
CA GLY A 46 -6.24 -12.81 10.28
C GLY A 46 -6.29 -12.64 11.80
N GLN A 47 -5.35 -11.90 12.40
CA GLN A 47 -5.32 -11.70 13.85
C GLN A 47 -6.35 -10.65 14.32
N PRO A 48 -6.76 -10.69 15.60
CA PRO A 48 -7.68 -9.71 16.17
C PRO A 48 -7.19 -8.26 16.02
N PRO A 49 -8.10 -7.27 15.89
CA PRO A 49 -7.73 -5.86 15.75
C PRO A 49 -6.79 -5.30 16.82
N THR A 50 -6.94 -5.76 18.06
CA THR A 50 -6.06 -5.39 19.17
C THR A 50 -4.61 -5.84 18.95
N VAL A 51 -4.40 -7.05 18.42
CA VAL A 51 -3.07 -7.59 18.09
C VAL A 51 -2.45 -6.79 16.94
N ILE A 52 -3.22 -6.52 15.89
CA ILE A 52 -2.74 -5.71 14.75
C ILE A 52 -2.32 -4.31 15.22
N ALA A 53 -3.16 -3.64 16.03
CA ALA A 53 -2.87 -2.32 16.56
C ALA A 53 -1.63 -2.29 17.46
N GLN A 54 -1.47 -3.31 18.31
CA GLN A 54 -0.28 -3.47 19.14
C GLN A 54 0.99 -3.62 18.27
N ARG A 55 0.98 -4.53 17.30
CA ARG A 55 2.13 -4.76 16.40
C ARG A 55 2.47 -3.52 15.57
N ALA A 56 1.47 -2.80 15.07
CA ALA A 56 1.68 -1.53 14.37
C ALA A 56 2.38 -0.51 15.29
N THR A 57 1.93 -0.39 16.54
CA THR A 57 2.49 0.52 17.55
C THR A 57 3.95 0.18 17.86
N GLU A 58 4.24 -1.10 18.10
CA GLU A 58 5.60 -1.61 18.33
C GLU A 58 6.52 -1.29 17.15
N TRP A 59 6.04 -1.55 15.93
CA TRP A 59 6.81 -1.29 14.71
C TRP A 59 7.13 0.20 14.53
N VAL A 60 6.13 1.09 14.69
CA VAL A 60 6.36 2.53 14.52
C VAL A 60 7.27 3.09 15.61
N ALA A 61 7.19 2.58 16.83
CA ALA A 61 8.11 2.97 17.91
C ALA A 61 9.56 2.60 17.58
N ALA A 62 9.78 1.42 17.00
CA ALA A 62 11.11 0.91 16.64
C ALA A 62 11.72 1.59 15.41
N ASN A 63 10.91 1.93 14.39
CA ASN A 63 11.39 2.33 13.08
C ASN A 63 11.22 3.83 12.77
N VAL A 64 10.25 4.50 13.39
CA VAL A 64 9.92 5.90 13.09
C VAL A 64 10.59 6.79 14.13
N LYS A 65 11.82 7.22 13.83
CA LYS A 65 12.68 7.99 14.77
C LYS A 65 13.16 9.35 14.25
N ASP A 66 13.08 9.63 12.94
CA ASP A 66 13.66 10.85 12.36
C ASP A 66 12.73 12.07 12.52
N VAL A 67 12.97 12.85 13.57
CA VAL A 67 12.25 14.09 13.88
C VAL A 67 12.48 15.17 12.81
N ARG A 68 13.62 15.18 12.11
CA ARG A 68 13.93 16.24 11.12
C ARG A 68 13.04 16.14 9.90
N VAL A 69 12.73 14.91 9.48
CA VAL A 69 11.84 14.64 8.35
C VAL A 69 10.37 14.70 8.77
N LEU A 70 10.04 14.19 9.96
CA LEU A 70 8.66 13.96 10.38
C LEU A 70 8.09 15.06 11.28
N GLY A 71 8.91 16.00 11.75
CA GLY A 71 8.50 17.08 12.65
C GLY A 71 7.84 16.53 13.92
N ASN A 72 6.52 16.60 14.00
CA ASN A 72 5.75 16.05 15.11
C ASN A 72 5.71 14.50 15.05
N LEU A 73 6.69 13.88 15.70
CA LEU A 73 6.89 12.43 15.69
C LEU A 73 5.70 11.63 16.28
N PRO A 74 5.09 12.01 17.43
CA PRO A 74 3.88 11.33 17.92
C PRO A 74 2.75 11.33 16.90
N LYS A 75 2.48 12.47 16.25
CA LYS A 75 1.46 12.58 15.20
C LYS A 75 1.79 11.69 14.00
N ALA A 76 3.04 11.69 13.53
CA ALA A 76 3.47 10.86 12.41
C ALA A 76 3.28 9.36 12.70
N ARG A 77 3.73 8.89 13.87
CA ARG A 77 3.56 7.50 14.32
C ARG A 77 2.10 7.07 14.36
N MET A 78 1.24 7.91 14.94
CA MET A 78 -0.21 7.65 14.98
C MET A 78 -0.80 7.52 13.57
N GLN A 79 -0.42 8.39 12.64
CA GLN A 79 -0.93 8.33 11.26
C GLN A 79 -0.45 7.09 10.50
N ILE A 80 0.83 6.71 10.67
CA ILE A 80 1.40 5.51 10.06
C ILE A 80 0.68 4.26 10.59
N ALA A 81 0.57 4.11 11.92
CA ALA A 81 -0.11 2.98 12.54
C ALA A 81 -1.59 2.91 12.12
N ALA A 82 -2.31 4.04 12.16
CA ALA A 82 -3.70 4.07 11.75
C ALA A 82 -3.91 3.68 10.27
N ALA A 83 -3.03 4.14 9.37
CA ALA A 83 -3.07 3.75 7.97
C ALA A 83 -2.83 2.24 7.80
N ALA A 84 -1.79 1.70 8.43
CA ALA A 84 -1.47 0.28 8.35
C ALA A 84 -2.60 -0.60 8.92
N CYS A 85 -3.14 -0.26 10.10
CA CYS A 85 -4.31 -0.94 10.67
C CYS A 85 -5.52 -0.88 9.74
N SER A 86 -5.81 0.29 9.16
CA SER A 86 -6.91 0.45 8.20
C SER A 86 -6.75 -0.45 6.98
N TYR A 87 -5.53 -0.60 6.46
CA TYR A 87 -5.25 -1.53 5.37
C TYR A 87 -5.48 -2.98 5.80
N MET A 88 -4.90 -3.39 6.93
CA MET A 88 -5.02 -4.75 7.44
C MET A 88 -6.47 -5.16 7.69
N HIS A 89 -7.30 -4.27 8.20
CA HIS A 89 -8.70 -4.57 8.50
C HIS A 89 -9.63 -4.56 7.28
N ARG A 90 -9.34 -3.74 6.27
CA ARG A 90 -10.29 -3.51 5.17
C ARG A 90 -9.91 -4.18 3.87
N PHE A 91 -8.61 -4.34 3.63
CA PHE A 91 -8.10 -4.66 2.29
C PHE A 91 -7.07 -5.77 2.25
N ALA A 92 -6.41 -6.11 3.37
CA ALA A 92 -5.47 -7.22 3.38
C ALA A 92 -6.20 -8.51 2.98
N PRO A 93 -5.65 -9.28 2.03
CA PRO A 93 -6.28 -10.53 1.63
C PRO A 93 -6.31 -11.57 2.75
N GLY A 94 -7.18 -12.57 2.59
CA GLY A 94 -7.34 -13.65 3.55
C GLY A 94 -6.08 -14.50 3.75
N LEU A 95 -6.15 -15.39 4.75
CA LEU A 95 -5.02 -16.24 5.17
C LEU A 95 -4.49 -17.15 4.05
N ASN A 96 -5.35 -17.60 3.14
CA ASN A 96 -4.99 -18.50 2.04
C ASN A 96 -4.18 -17.82 0.92
N THR A 97 -4.04 -16.51 0.95
CA THR A 97 -3.21 -15.78 -0.01
C THR A 97 -1.75 -15.80 0.39
N LYS A 98 -0.85 -15.78 -0.60
CA LYS A 98 0.59 -15.73 -0.38
C LYS A 98 1.08 -14.29 -0.56
N TYR A 99 1.75 -13.76 0.45
CA TYR A 99 2.43 -12.48 0.36
C TYR A 99 3.70 -12.62 -0.49
N LEU A 100 3.81 -11.82 -1.56
CA LEU A 100 4.95 -11.85 -2.48
C LEU A 100 6.01 -10.81 -2.15
N GLY A 101 5.63 -9.74 -1.45
CA GLY A 101 6.54 -8.69 -1.00
C GLY A 101 5.92 -7.31 -1.03
N SER A 102 6.71 -6.34 -0.58
CA SER A 102 6.39 -4.91 -0.60
C SER A 102 7.53 -4.13 -1.20
N GLU A 103 7.23 -2.92 -1.64
CA GLU A 103 8.23 -1.99 -2.14
C GLU A 103 9.05 -2.64 -3.28
N ILE A 104 8.39 -3.41 -4.16
CA ILE A 104 9.04 -4.13 -5.28
C ILE A 104 9.35 -3.12 -6.38
N ALA A 105 10.64 -2.89 -6.61
CA ALA A 105 11.12 -1.92 -7.58
C ALA A 105 10.93 -2.41 -9.02
N PHE A 106 10.65 -1.48 -9.93
CA PHE A 106 10.57 -1.73 -11.37
C PHE A 106 10.98 -0.47 -12.15
N ASP A 107 11.17 -0.60 -13.47
CA ASP A 107 11.48 0.56 -14.30
C ASP A 107 10.31 1.56 -14.33
N GLY A 108 10.51 2.72 -13.70
CA GLY A 108 9.48 3.74 -13.54
C GLY A 108 8.83 3.80 -12.16
N GLY A 109 9.22 2.96 -11.20
CA GLY A 109 8.78 3.17 -9.82
C GLY A 109 8.88 1.94 -8.93
N ARG A 110 7.88 1.82 -8.06
CA ARG A 110 7.81 0.79 -7.04
C ARG A 110 6.36 0.51 -6.72
N ILE A 111 6.01 -0.76 -6.55
CA ILE A 111 4.67 -1.14 -6.09
C ILE A 111 4.66 -1.31 -4.57
N ASP A 112 3.53 -0.98 -3.93
CA ASP A 112 3.47 -0.96 -2.47
C ASP A 112 3.43 -2.37 -1.89
N LEU A 113 2.48 -3.21 -2.29
CA LEU A 113 2.39 -4.61 -1.89
C LEU A 113 1.95 -5.51 -3.06
N ALA A 114 2.37 -6.78 -3.03
CA ALA A 114 1.94 -7.82 -3.98
C ALA A 114 1.49 -9.09 -3.26
N TRP A 115 0.43 -9.69 -3.77
CA TRP A 115 -0.20 -10.90 -3.23
C TRP A 115 -0.52 -11.87 -4.34
N ASP A 116 -0.24 -13.15 -4.13
CA ASP A 116 -0.74 -14.24 -4.95
C ASP A 116 -2.03 -14.78 -4.30
N VAL A 117 -3.15 -14.58 -4.99
CA VAL A 117 -4.48 -14.96 -4.53
C VAL A 117 -4.90 -16.24 -5.25
N PRO A 118 -5.21 -17.33 -4.51
CA PRO A 118 -5.72 -18.56 -5.11
C PRO A 118 -6.87 -18.29 -6.07
N ASP A 119 -6.85 -18.97 -7.23
CA ASP A 119 -7.85 -18.90 -8.30
C ASP A 119 -7.97 -17.54 -9.05
N HIS A 120 -7.34 -16.48 -8.54
CA HIS A 120 -7.39 -15.14 -9.13
C HIS A 120 -6.05 -14.69 -9.71
N GLY A 121 -4.94 -15.19 -9.17
CA GLY A 121 -3.57 -14.81 -9.55
C GLY A 121 -3.03 -13.64 -8.71
N VAL A 122 -2.02 -12.97 -9.26
CA VAL A 122 -1.26 -11.91 -8.56
C VAL A 122 -1.99 -10.57 -8.63
N ILE A 123 -2.22 -9.98 -7.46
CA ILE A 123 -2.78 -8.66 -7.27
C ILE A 123 -1.71 -7.74 -6.68
N ILE A 124 -1.59 -6.54 -7.26
CA ILE A 124 -0.81 -5.45 -6.70
C ILE A 124 -1.75 -4.52 -5.93
N ASP A 125 -1.35 -4.14 -4.72
CA ASP A 125 -2.03 -3.09 -3.95
C ASP A 125 -1.22 -1.80 -4.02
N GLU A 126 -1.90 -0.72 -4.39
CA GLU A 126 -1.37 0.64 -4.33
C GLU A 126 -2.16 1.41 -3.25
N LEU A 127 -1.51 1.72 -2.14
CA LEU A 127 -2.10 2.34 -0.97
C LEU A 127 -2.06 3.86 -1.11
N LYS A 128 -3.18 4.52 -0.82
CA LYS A 128 -3.26 5.98 -0.76
C LYS A 128 -3.60 6.41 0.67
N THR A 129 -2.63 7.03 1.34
CA THR A 129 -2.71 7.41 2.77
C THR A 129 -3.27 8.82 3.01
N GLN A 130 -3.33 9.65 1.97
CA GLN A 130 -3.76 11.05 2.07
C GLN A 130 -5.27 11.21 2.17
N THR A 131 -5.71 12.27 2.88
CA THR A 131 -7.14 12.51 3.22
C THR A 131 -7.96 13.06 2.07
N TRP A 132 -7.32 13.75 1.14
CA TRP A 132 -7.98 14.45 0.04
C TRP A 132 -8.03 13.63 -1.25
N VAL A 133 -7.56 12.38 -1.21
CA VAL A 133 -7.63 11.50 -2.37
C VAL A 133 -9.07 11.04 -2.51
N ARG A 134 -9.87 11.88 -3.17
CA ARG A 134 -10.93 11.34 -4.00
C ARG A 134 -10.26 10.70 -5.21
N LEU A 135 -10.53 9.43 -5.49
CA LEU A 135 -10.01 8.77 -6.68
C LEU A 135 -10.82 9.24 -7.90
N ASP A 136 -10.60 10.50 -8.28
CA ASP A 136 -10.96 11.00 -9.58
C ASP A 136 -10.01 10.36 -10.59
N ILE A 137 -10.57 9.58 -11.51
CA ILE A 137 -9.81 8.93 -12.57
C ILE A 137 -9.32 10.03 -13.51
N ASN A 138 -8.09 10.50 -13.27
CA ASN A 138 -7.41 11.50 -14.09
C ASN A 138 -6.26 10.87 -14.87
N SER A 139 -5.72 11.63 -15.83
CA SER A 139 -4.64 11.17 -16.71
C SER A 139 -3.42 10.65 -15.94
N ALA A 140 -3.01 11.32 -14.86
CA ALA A 140 -1.86 10.92 -14.06
C ALA A 140 -2.09 9.58 -13.32
N MET A 141 -3.31 9.32 -12.84
CA MET A 141 -3.67 8.03 -12.25
C MET A 141 -3.68 6.94 -13.32
N LEU A 142 -4.29 7.21 -14.48
CA LEU A 142 -4.33 6.27 -15.60
C LEU A 142 -2.92 5.89 -16.07
N GLU A 143 -2.02 6.86 -16.16
CA GLU A 143 -0.62 6.64 -16.53
C GLU A 143 0.12 5.80 -15.48
N GLN A 144 -0.03 6.13 -14.18
CA GLN A 144 0.56 5.34 -13.10
C GLN A 144 0.05 3.89 -13.12
N THR A 145 -1.27 3.70 -13.22
CA THR A 145 -1.90 2.38 -13.29
C THR A 145 -1.47 1.62 -14.53
N SER A 146 -1.33 2.28 -15.68
CA SER A 146 -0.83 1.65 -16.90
C SER A 146 0.57 1.07 -16.70
N ARG A 147 1.49 1.82 -16.08
CA ARG A 147 2.85 1.35 -15.80
C ARG A 147 2.85 0.13 -14.88
N TYR A 148 2.02 0.11 -13.84
CA TYR A 148 1.91 -1.05 -12.95
C TYR A 148 1.30 -2.25 -13.65
N LYS A 149 0.32 -2.04 -14.54
CA LYS A 149 -0.24 -3.13 -15.35
C LYS A 149 0.82 -3.72 -16.27
N SER A 150 1.59 -2.88 -16.97
CA SER A 150 2.70 -3.33 -17.81
C SER A 150 3.74 -4.09 -17.00
N PHE A 151 4.14 -3.58 -15.84
CA PHE A 151 5.04 -4.28 -14.93
C PHE A 151 4.48 -5.65 -14.51
N GLY A 152 3.22 -5.70 -14.07
CA GLY A 152 2.60 -6.94 -13.61
C GLY A 152 2.48 -8.00 -14.70
N VAL A 153 2.08 -7.60 -15.91
CA VAL A 153 2.04 -8.50 -17.07
C VAL A 153 3.43 -9.01 -17.41
N ASN A 154 4.47 -8.16 -17.38
CA ASN A 154 5.83 -8.60 -17.66
C ASN A 154 6.38 -9.54 -16.56
N GLN A 155 6.03 -9.30 -15.30
CA GLN A 155 6.56 -10.04 -14.15
C GLN A 155 5.86 -11.39 -13.92
N TRP A 156 4.53 -11.46 -14.15
CA TRP A 156 3.71 -12.63 -13.83
C TRP A 156 2.90 -13.19 -15.01
N GLY A 157 2.98 -12.57 -16.20
CA GLY A 157 2.32 -13.06 -17.41
C GLY A 157 0.80 -13.15 -17.25
N GLU A 158 0.24 -14.30 -17.64
CA GLU A 158 -1.19 -14.60 -17.49
C GLU A 158 -1.63 -14.75 -16.03
N GLY A 159 -0.69 -14.98 -15.11
CA GLY A 159 -0.95 -15.03 -13.68
C GLY A 159 -1.20 -13.66 -13.05
N PHE A 160 -1.03 -12.55 -13.78
CA PHE A 160 -1.31 -11.21 -13.25
C PHE A 160 -2.81 -10.86 -13.35
N CYS A 161 -3.44 -10.62 -12.21
CA CYS A 161 -4.86 -10.29 -12.11
C CYS A 161 -5.13 -8.80 -12.33
N GLY A 162 -4.34 -7.93 -11.69
CA GLY A 162 -4.53 -6.48 -11.78
C GLY A 162 -4.00 -5.70 -10.58
N VAL A 163 -4.42 -4.44 -10.50
CA VAL A 163 -4.00 -3.48 -9.47
C VAL A 163 -5.23 -2.99 -8.69
N ARG A 164 -5.17 -3.04 -7.35
CA ARG A 164 -6.13 -2.38 -6.48
C ARG A 164 -5.60 -1.00 -6.08
N LEU A 165 -6.40 0.03 -6.28
CA LEU A 165 -6.11 1.39 -5.82
C LEU A 165 -6.90 1.63 -4.54
N LEU A 166 -6.20 1.75 -3.41
CA LEU A 166 -6.77 1.64 -2.07
C LEU A 166 -6.65 2.94 -1.26
N PRO A 167 -7.64 3.84 -1.35
CA PRO A 167 -7.72 5.02 -0.51
C PRO A 167 -8.13 4.62 0.91
N LEU A 168 -7.16 4.56 1.81
CA LEU A 168 -7.36 3.98 3.15
C LEU A 168 -8.40 4.75 3.98
N ARG A 169 -8.52 6.06 3.74
CA ARG A 169 -9.51 6.91 4.44
C ARG A 169 -10.91 6.88 3.83
N HIS A 170 -11.04 6.53 2.55
CA HIS A 170 -12.30 6.56 1.79
C HIS A 170 -12.55 5.22 1.08
N PRO A 171 -12.75 4.11 1.82
CA PRO A 171 -12.70 2.76 1.25
C PRO A 171 -13.76 2.50 0.17
N ALA A 172 -14.91 3.19 0.23
CA ALA A 172 -15.95 3.13 -0.81
C ALA A 172 -15.47 3.63 -2.19
N GLU A 173 -14.36 4.37 -2.22
CA GLU A 173 -13.74 4.84 -3.45
C GLU A 173 -12.69 3.90 -4.03
N ALA A 174 -12.41 2.78 -3.37
CA ALA A 174 -11.45 1.80 -3.88
C ALA A 174 -11.80 1.38 -5.32
N ARG A 175 -10.75 1.23 -6.13
CA ARG A 175 -10.85 0.85 -7.55
C ARG A 175 -10.06 -0.41 -7.82
N PHE A 176 -10.48 -1.15 -8.83
CA PHE A 176 -9.73 -2.24 -9.41
C PHE A 176 -9.42 -1.95 -10.87
N ALA A 177 -8.16 -2.07 -11.23
CA ALA A 177 -7.67 -1.99 -12.59
C ALA A 177 -7.22 -3.39 -13.03
N PRO A 178 -8.10 -4.18 -13.68
CA PRO A 178 -7.75 -5.52 -14.12
C PRO A 178 -6.59 -5.46 -15.13
N ALA A 179 -5.84 -6.55 -15.24
CA ALA A 179 -4.76 -6.68 -16.23
C ALA A 179 -5.24 -6.35 -17.64
N LYS A 180 -6.46 -6.79 -17.98
CA LYS A 180 -7.16 -6.46 -19.24
C LYS A 180 -8.52 -5.83 -18.92
N GLY A 181 -8.87 -4.76 -19.64
CA GLY A 181 -10.15 -4.07 -19.48
C GLY A 181 -10.08 -2.76 -18.68
N PRO A 182 -11.24 -2.12 -18.47
CA PRO A 182 -11.36 -0.80 -17.86
C PRO A 182 -11.21 -0.86 -16.33
N ILE A 183 -10.86 0.29 -15.74
CA ILE A 183 -10.90 0.48 -14.29
C ILE A 183 -12.36 0.50 -13.82
N MET A 184 -12.64 -0.18 -12.71
CA MET A 184 -13.97 -0.26 -12.10
C MET A 184 -13.89 -0.03 -10.58
N ARG A 185 -15.04 0.08 -9.91
CA ARG A 185 -15.04 0.08 -8.43
C ARG A 185 -14.58 -1.28 -7.93
N LEU A 186 -13.85 -1.29 -6.83
CA LEU A 186 -13.39 -2.54 -6.23
C LEU A 186 -14.57 -3.43 -5.85
N ALA A 187 -15.66 -2.86 -5.33
CA ALA A 187 -16.88 -3.59 -4.97
C ALA A 187 -17.56 -4.27 -6.17
N ASP A 188 -17.40 -3.74 -7.37
CA ASP A 188 -18.03 -4.24 -8.60
C ASP A 188 -17.13 -5.26 -9.35
N SER A 189 -15.93 -5.53 -8.82
CA SER A 189 -14.93 -6.36 -9.49
C SER A 189 -15.02 -7.84 -9.12
N ALA A 190 -14.50 -8.73 -9.97
CA ALA A 190 -14.44 -10.16 -9.67
C ALA A 190 -13.60 -10.51 -8.42
N VAL A 191 -12.71 -9.60 -8.01
CA VAL A 191 -11.88 -9.73 -6.80
C VAL A 191 -12.58 -9.22 -5.55
N SER A 192 -13.80 -8.66 -5.64
CA SER A 192 -14.57 -8.21 -4.48
C SER A 192 -15.01 -9.35 -3.58
N GLY A 193 -15.23 -10.54 -4.17
CA GLY A 193 -15.65 -11.76 -3.48
C GLY A 193 -14.52 -12.53 -2.79
N ILE A 194 -13.26 -12.13 -2.94
CA ILE A 194 -12.18 -12.67 -2.12
C ILE A 194 -12.53 -12.34 -0.67
N PRO A 195 -12.48 -13.30 0.27
CA PRO A 195 -12.70 -13.02 1.68
C PRO A 195 -11.55 -12.15 2.20
N TRP A 196 -11.72 -10.84 2.02
CA TRP A 196 -11.07 -9.79 2.80
C TRP A 196 -11.58 -9.97 4.22
N MET A 197 -10.71 -9.86 5.24
CA MET A 197 -11.08 -10.11 6.64
C MET A 197 -12.46 -9.53 6.94
N ALA A 198 -13.47 -10.42 6.97
CA ALA A 198 -14.84 -10.03 7.11
C ALA A 198 -14.97 -9.33 8.45
N SER A 199 -15.66 -8.19 8.45
CA SER A 199 -16.06 -7.46 9.64
C SER A 199 -16.54 -8.46 10.70
N LEU A 200 -15.83 -8.53 11.83
CA LEU A 200 -16.43 -8.98 13.08
C LEU A 200 -17.45 -7.94 13.53
#